data_AF-A0A957V8P0-F1
#
_entry.id   AF-A0A957V8P0-F1
#
_cell.length_a   1.000
_cell.length_b   1.000
_cell.length_c   1.000
_cell.angle_alpha   90.00
_cell.angle_beta   90.00
_cell.angle_gamma   90.00
#
_symmetry.space_group_name_H-M   'P 1'
#
loop_
_entity.id
_entity.type
_entity.pdbx_description
1 polymer ?
#
loop_
_entity_poly.entity_id
_entity_poly.type
_entity_poly.pdbx_seq_one_letter_code
_entity_poly.pdbx_strand_id
1 'polypeptide(L)'
;QPPMEQWPAFLPAIQTAIQYDGWLGLHEYSAPTMYYLSSVEGKGRYPGVTPQDTGWLTLRYRKVYNEVLNPAGLQLPLVMTELGVDGLVQNRPGPPDGRGWQDFQGYWAENGYGLWGPGAYVEQLVWYDNAMRQDDYVIGGTIYALAPTAGWESYDIRGACAGVLQQYLSVHAAA
;
A
#
# COMPACT_ATOMS: atom_id res chain seq x y z
N GLN A 1 1.13 9.38 -7.54
CA GLN A 1 0.41 9.05 -8.79
C GLN A 1 -0.22 10.32 -9.37
N PRO A 2 -0.26 10.50 -10.71
CA PRO A 2 -0.85 11.68 -11.33
C PRO A 2 -2.34 11.81 -10.98
N PRO A 3 -2.93 13.03 -10.98
CA PRO A 3 -4.37 13.24 -10.83
C PRO A 3 -5.22 12.35 -11.76
N MET A 4 -6.44 12.01 -11.34
CA MET A 4 -7.30 11.03 -12.05
C MET A 4 -7.59 11.47 -13.49
N GLU A 5 -7.84 12.76 -13.69
CA GLU A 5 -8.12 13.39 -14.98
C GLU A 5 -6.94 13.33 -15.96
N GLN A 6 -5.72 13.06 -15.50
CA GLN A 6 -4.53 12.95 -16.35
C GLN A 6 -4.29 11.52 -16.85
N TRP A 7 -4.89 10.51 -16.23
CA TRP A 7 -4.68 9.11 -16.61
C TRP A 7 -5.02 8.76 -18.07
N PRO A 8 -6.07 9.32 -18.70
CA PRO A 8 -6.34 9.09 -20.12
C PRO A 8 -5.17 9.46 -21.05
N ALA A 9 -4.31 10.40 -20.66
CA ALA A 9 -3.14 10.78 -21.46
C ALA A 9 -2.08 9.66 -21.53
N PHE A 10 -2.11 8.68 -20.63
CA PHE A 10 -1.16 7.56 -20.58
C PHE A 10 -1.62 6.35 -21.40
N LEU A 11 -2.85 6.34 -21.96
CA LEU A 11 -3.38 5.19 -22.71
C LEU A 11 -2.43 4.69 -23.83
N PRO A 12 -1.77 5.55 -24.63
CA PRO A 12 -0.82 5.08 -25.64
C PRO A 12 0.39 4.34 -25.04
N ALA A 13 0.88 4.80 -23.87
CA ALA A 13 1.97 4.14 -23.16
C ALA A 13 1.52 2.79 -22.56
N ILE A 14 0.31 2.72 -22.03
CA ILE A 14 -0.29 1.48 -21.53
C ILE A 14 -0.47 0.46 -22.67
N GLN A 15 -0.99 0.89 -23.83
CA GLN A 15 -1.12 0.03 -25.00
C GLN A 15 0.23 -0.52 -25.46
N THR A 16 1.25 0.34 -25.48
CA THR A 16 2.63 -0.06 -25.82
C THR A 16 3.17 -1.05 -24.79
N ALA A 17 2.94 -0.82 -23.49
CA ALA A 17 3.34 -1.76 -22.45
C ALA A 17 2.69 -3.13 -22.64
N ILE A 18 1.38 -3.18 -22.95
CA ILE A 18 0.68 -4.44 -23.25
C ILE A 18 1.31 -5.14 -24.47
N GLN A 19 1.64 -4.40 -25.54
CA GLN A 19 2.25 -4.95 -26.75
C GLN A 19 3.60 -5.63 -26.50
N TYR A 20 4.35 -5.17 -25.50
CA TYR A 20 5.72 -5.63 -25.21
C TYR A 20 5.83 -6.33 -23.84
N ASP A 21 4.73 -6.92 -23.34
CA ASP A 21 4.69 -7.66 -22.07
C ASP A 21 5.23 -6.88 -20.85
N GLY A 22 5.02 -5.57 -20.86
CA GLY A 22 5.41 -4.65 -19.79
C GLY A 22 4.45 -4.70 -18.60
N TRP A 23 4.81 -3.96 -17.54
CA TRP A 23 4.02 -3.82 -16.32
C TRP A 23 3.77 -2.35 -15.99
N LEU A 24 2.66 -2.07 -15.29
CA LEU A 24 2.45 -0.80 -14.61
C LEU A 24 3.15 -0.86 -13.25
N GLY A 25 4.05 0.09 -12.98
CA GLY A 25 4.67 0.26 -11.66
C GLY A 25 4.02 1.43 -10.92
N LEU A 26 3.52 1.21 -9.70
CA LEU A 26 2.98 2.27 -8.83
C LEU A 26 3.55 2.22 -7.42
N HIS A 27 3.51 3.37 -6.76
CA HIS A 27 3.84 3.50 -5.35
C HIS A 27 2.54 3.82 -4.61
N GLU A 28 2.27 3.11 -3.51
CA GLU A 28 1.13 3.38 -2.65
C GLU A 28 1.53 3.39 -1.18
N TYR A 29 1.41 4.57 -0.59
CA TYR A 29 1.73 4.83 0.80
C TYR A 29 0.54 5.47 1.49
N SER A 30 0.37 5.17 2.77
CA SER A 30 -0.60 5.86 3.62
C SER A 30 -0.06 6.02 5.04
N ALA A 31 -0.66 6.87 5.86
CA ALA A 31 -0.30 7.00 7.26
C ALA A 31 -1.43 7.67 8.05
N PRO A 32 -1.64 7.33 9.34
CA PRO A 32 -0.85 6.39 10.13
C PRO A 32 -1.21 4.91 9.89
N THR A 33 -2.26 4.63 9.14
CA THR A 33 -2.71 3.27 8.80
C THR A 33 -2.78 3.10 7.30
N MET A 34 -2.64 1.87 6.80
CA MET A 34 -2.67 1.59 5.36
C MET A 34 -4.02 1.90 4.72
N TYR A 35 -5.10 2.05 5.50
CA TYR A 35 -6.44 2.38 5.02
C TYR A 35 -6.89 3.81 5.34
N TYR A 36 -5.99 4.69 5.78
CA TYR A 36 -6.30 6.12 5.91
C TYR A 36 -6.67 6.72 4.54
N LEU A 37 -7.74 7.51 4.47
CA LEU A 37 -8.38 8.04 3.25
C LEU A 37 -8.86 6.97 2.26
N SER A 38 -9.26 5.80 2.76
CA SER A 38 -9.98 4.79 2.00
C SER A 38 -11.47 4.76 2.36
N SER A 39 -12.28 4.07 1.56
CA SER A 39 -13.71 3.83 1.82
C SER A 39 -14.00 3.03 3.09
N VAL A 40 -12.98 2.44 3.73
CA VAL A 40 -13.11 1.69 4.97
C VAL A 40 -12.50 2.40 6.18
N GLU A 41 -12.00 3.62 6.01
CA GLU A 41 -11.56 4.44 7.12
C GLU A 41 -12.68 4.60 8.16
N GLY A 42 -12.34 4.47 9.45
CA GLY A 42 -13.28 4.60 10.55
C GLY A 42 -14.20 3.38 10.78
N LYS A 43 -14.10 2.32 9.96
CA LYS A 43 -14.90 1.08 10.13
C LYS A 43 -14.32 0.09 11.15
N GLY A 44 -13.56 0.59 12.12
CA GLY A 44 -12.87 -0.21 13.13
C GLY A 44 -11.36 -0.25 12.95
N ARG A 45 -10.70 -1.07 13.78
CA ARG A 45 -9.24 -1.14 13.90
C ARG A 45 -8.57 -1.87 12.73
N TYR A 46 -9.13 -3.00 12.30
CA TYR A 46 -8.64 -3.73 11.13
C TYR A 46 -9.85 -4.02 10.26
N PRO A 47 -10.35 -2.99 9.54
CA PRO A 47 -11.56 -3.17 8.76
C PRO A 47 -11.31 -4.20 7.66
N GLY A 48 -12.30 -5.04 7.38
CA GLY A 48 -12.26 -5.87 6.17
C GLY A 48 -12.18 -5.00 4.93
N VAL A 49 -11.66 -5.56 3.84
CA VAL A 49 -11.56 -4.90 2.53
C VAL A 49 -12.23 -5.77 1.47
N THR A 50 -13.00 -5.15 0.59
CA THR A 50 -13.72 -5.80 -0.51
C THR A 50 -13.22 -5.26 -1.86
N PRO A 51 -13.52 -5.91 -3.00
CA PRO A 51 -13.08 -5.42 -4.31
C PRO A 51 -13.66 -4.05 -4.70
N GLN A 52 -14.76 -3.63 -4.07
CA GLN A 52 -15.39 -2.33 -4.32
C GLN A 52 -14.73 -1.20 -3.52
N ASP A 53 -13.95 -1.52 -2.49
CA ASP A 53 -13.28 -0.50 -1.68
C ASP A 53 -12.15 0.17 -2.45
N THR A 54 -12.04 1.49 -2.29
CA THR A 54 -11.02 2.31 -2.96
C THR A 54 -10.48 3.36 -1.99
N GLY A 55 -9.37 4.00 -2.34
CA GLY A 55 -8.83 5.12 -1.57
C GLY A 55 -8.11 6.14 -2.43
N TRP A 56 -7.66 7.21 -1.77
CA TRP A 56 -6.88 8.28 -2.40
C TRP A 56 -5.37 8.11 -2.22
N LEU A 57 -4.97 7.29 -1.26
CA LEU A 57 -3.57 7.02 -0.91
C LEU A 57 -3.20 5.59 -1.32
N THR A 58 -3.83 4.62 -0.68
CA THR A 58 -3.81 3.19 -1.04
C THR A 58 -5.12 2.79 -1.71
N LEU A 59 -5.11 1.69 -2.47
CA LEU A 59 -6.20 1.23 -3.32
C LEU A 59 -6.62 2.26 -4.39
N ARG A 60 -5.74 3.22 -4.69
CA ARG A 60 -6.00 4.23 -5.70
C ARG A 60 -5.91 3.63 -7.08
N TYR A 61 -5.04 2.64 -7.27
CA TYR A 61 -4.96 1.86 -8.51
C TYR A 61 -6.33 1.31 -8.95
N ARG A 62 -7.20 0.91 -8.02
CA ARG A 62 -8.55 0.42 -8.37
C ARG A 62 -9.36 1.49 -9.11
N LYS A 63 -9.21 2.76 -8.77
CA LYS A 63 -9.83 3.88 -9.50
C LYS A 63 -9.27 3.97 -10.92
N VAL A 64 -7.95 3.85 -11.07
CA VAL A 64 -7.28 3.87 -12.37
C VAL A 64 -7.79 2.75 -13.27
N TYR A 65 -7.86 1.52 -12.76
CA TYR A 65 -8.36 0.38 -13.52
C TYR A 65 -9.85 0.54 -13.82
N ASN A 66 -10.69 0.81 -12.82
CA ASN A 66 -12.14 0.85 -12.99
C ASN A 66 -12.64 2.03 -13.81
N GLU A 67 -12.03 3.20 -13.67
CA GLU A 67 -12.54 4.45 -14.27
C GLU A 67 -11.84 4.78 -15.60
N VAL A 68 -10.65 4.21 -15.87
CA VAL A 68 -9.85 4.58 -17.06
C VAL A 68 -9.45 3.36 -17.90
N LEU A 69 -8.77 2.36 -17.32
CA LEU A 69 -8.20 1.26 -18.12
C LEU A 69 -9.26 0.26 -18.59
N ASN A 70 -10.10 -0.25 -17.67
CA ASN A 70 -11.14 -1.22 -17.99
C ASN A 70 -12.16 -0.67 -19.01
N PRO A 71 -12.64 0.59 -18.90
CA PRO A 71 -13.49 1.19 -19.94
C PRO A 71 -12.82 1.33 -21.30
N ALA A 72 -11.49 1.49 -21.35
CA ALA A 72 -10.71 1.51 -22.58
C ALA A 72 -10.37 0.10 -23.12
N GLY A 73 -10.84 -0.97 -22.44
CA GLY A 73 -10.53 -2.35 -22.80
C GLY A 73 -9.06 -2.74 -22.57
N LEU A 74 -8.38 -2.04 -21.65
CA LEU A 74 -6.98 -2.28 -21.33
C LEU A 74 -6.86 -2.95 -19.96
N GLN A 75 -6.09 -4.03 -19.89
CA GLN A 75 -5.68 -4.68 -18.65
C GLN A 75 -4.18 -4.93 -18.74
N LEU A 76 -3.43 -4.36 -17.81
CA LEU A 76 -1.97 -4.46 -17.72
C LEU A 76 -1.61 -5.03 -16.35
N PRO A 77 -0.62 -5.93 -16.19
CA PRO A 77 -0.19 -6.35 -14.87
C PRO A 77 0.37 -5.18 -14.07
N LEU A 78 0.05 -5.15 -12.78
CA LEU A 78 0.43 -4.11 -11.83
C LEU A 78 1.42 -4.64 -10.80
N VAL A 79 2.53 -3.93 -10.64
CA VAL A 79 3.48 -4.11 -9.54
C VAL A 79 3.44 -2.88 -8.65
N MET A 80 3.24 -3.08 -7.35
CA MET A 80 3.50 -2.03 -6.37
C MET A 80 5.01 -1.95 -6.11
N THR A 81 5.71 -1.12 -6.89
CA THR A 81 7.17 -0.99 -6.82
C THR A 81 7.63 -0.36 -5.51
N GLU A 82 6.76 0.32 -4.78
CA GLU A 82 6.95 0.60 -3.37
C GLU A 82 5.60 0.69 -2.64
N LEU A 83 5.56 0.19 -1.39
CA LEU A 83 4.40 0.34 -0.51
C LEU A 83 4.81 0.44 0.96
N GLY A 84 3.93 0.99 1.79
CA GLY A 84 4.08 0.98 3.24
C GLY A 84 3.46 2.18 3.94
N VAL A 85 3.84 2.34 5.20
CA VAL A 85 3.44 3.51 5.99
C VAL A 85 4.47 4.61 5.81
N ASP A 86 4.05 5.72 5.20
CA ASP A 86 4.90 6.90 4.96
C ASP A 86 4.25 8.17 5.50
N GLY A 87 4.90 8.75 6.49
CA GLY A 87 4.52 9.96 7.18
C GLY A 87 4.74 11.24 6.38
N LEU A 88 5.34 11.19 5.18
CA LEU A 88 5.30 12.29 4.22
C LEU A 88 3.88 12.56 3.69
N VAL A 89 2.93 11.64 3.92
CA VAL A 89 1.50 11.94 3.84
C VAL A 89 1.15 13.03 4.85
N GLN A 90 0.65 14.16 4.36
CA GLN A 90 0.27 15.32 5.17
C GLN A 90 -1.21 15.29 5.56
N ASN A 91 -1.61 16.17 6.50
CA ASN A 91 -2.99 16.31 7.00
C ASN A 91 -3.58 15.04 7.62
N ARG A 92 -2.75 14.23 8.26
CA ARG A 92 -3.11 12.94 8.89
C ARG A 92 -3.04 13.00 10.43
N PRO A 93 -3.68 12.06 11.13
CA PRO A 93 -3.41 11.85 12.56
C PRO A 93 -2.04 11.21 12.82
N GLY A 94 -1.67 11.12 14.10
CA GLY A 94 -0.38 10.61 14.56
C GLY A 94 0.67 11.70 14.71
N PRO A 95 1.94 11.34 14.97
CA PRO A 95 3.01 12.31 15.18
C PRO A 95 3.21 13.17 13.92
N PRO A 96 3.25 14.51 14.06
CA PRO A 96 3.39 15.42 12.93
C PRO A 96 4.74 15.23 12.21
N ASP A 97 5.79 14.96 12.98
CA ASP A 97 7.16 14.77 12.46
C ASP A 97 7.48 13.29 12.16
N GLY A 98 6.50 12.39 12.32
CA GLY A 98 6.69 10.97 12.02
C GLY A 98 6.96 10.77 10.53
N ARG A 99 7.98 9.98 10.19
CA ARG A 99 8.36 9.70 8.81
C ARG A 99 8.07 8.24 8.47
N GLY A 100 8.86 7.31 8.98
CA GLY A 100 8.68 5.89 8.69
C GLY A 100 7.71 5.22 9.65
N TRP A 101 7.34 3.97 9.35
CA TRP A 101 6.42 3.17 10.16
C TRP A 101 6.81 3.10 11.65
N GLN A 102 8.11 3.13 11.95
CA GLN A 102 8.61 3.07 13.33
C GLN A 102 8.17 4.27 14.17
N ASP A 103 7.95 5.43 13.55
CA ASP A 103 7.54 6.64 14.24
C ASP A 103 6.06 6.56 14.68
N PHE A 104 5.27 5.69 14.07
CA PHE A 104 3.84 5.51 14.36
C PHE A 104 3.53 4.48 15.45
N GLN A 105 4.54 3.79 15.98
CA GLN A 105 4.35 2.72 16.96
C GLN A 105 3.62 3.19 18.22
N GLY A 106 3.95 4.39 18.73
CA GLY A 106 3.27 5.00 19.88
C GLY A 106 1.80 5.29 19.59
N TYR A 107 1.52 5.91 18.43
CA TYR A 107 0.16 6.15 17.97
C TYR A 107 -0.65 4.85 17.88
N TRP A 108 -0.04 3.78 17.34
CA TRP A 108 -0.70 2.48 17.24
C TRP A 108 -1.04 1.88 18.60
N ALA A 109 -0.10 1.92 19.55
CA ALA A 109 -0.34 1.44 20.91
C ALA A 109 -1.48 2.20 21.59
N GLU A 110 -1.48 3.52 21.51
CA GLU A 110 -2.49 4.39 22.13
C GLU A 110 -3.89 4.23 21.52
N ASN A 111 -3.96 3.91 20.22
CA ASN A 111 -5.22 3.74 19.49
C ASN A 111 -5.63 2.27 19.35
N GLY A 112 -4.95 1.37 20.07
CA GLY A 112 -5.31 -0.03 20.21
C GLY A 112 -4.87 -0.94 19.06
N TYR A 113 -4.11 -0.47 18.07
CA TYR A 113 -3.57 -1.30 16.98
C TYR A 113 -2.52 -2.33 17.43
N GLY A 114 -2.29 -2.46 18.73
CA GLY A 114 -1.37 -3.41 19.31
C GLY A 114 -0.29 -2.69 20.09
N LEU A 115 0.08 -3.28 21.23
CA LEU A 115 1.12 -2.73 22.11
C LEU A 115 2.53 -2.88 21.53
N TRP A 116 2.68 -3.71 20.50
CA TRP A 116 3.97 -4.02 19.89
C TRP A 116 4.00 -3.56 18.43
N GLY A 117 4.81 -2.54 18.17
CA GLY A 117 4.86 -1.82 16.91
C GLY A 117 5.18 -2.66 15.66
N PRO A 118 6.17 -3.57 15.67
CA PRO A 118 6.44 -4.43 14.52
C PRO A 118 5.25 -5.30 14.13
N GLY A 119 4.52 -5.85 15.11
CA GLY A 119 3.29 -6.61 14.86
C GLY A 119 2.19 -5.70 14.30
N ALA A 120 1.99 -4.53 14.92
CA ALA A 120 1.00 -3.56 14.44
C ALA A 120 1.26 -3.11 13.00
N TYR A 121 2.52 -2.91 12.62
CA TYR A 121 2.92 -2.56 11.25
C TYR A 121 2.66 -3.72 10.28
N VAL A 122 3.03 -4.95 10.63
CA VAL A 122 2.74 -6.10 9.77
C VAL A 122 1.24 -6.25 9.55
N GLU A 123 0.39 -6.05 10.56
CA GLU A 123 -1.07 -6.05 10.37
C GLU A 123 -1.55 -4.98 9.37
N GLN A 124 -0.87 -3.81 9.28
CA GLN A 124 -1.15 -2.83 8.22
C GLN A 124 -0.80 -3.38 6.82
N LEU A 125 0.33 -4.07 6.71
CA LEU A 125 0.75 -4.73 5.47
C LEU A 125 -0.19 -5.87 5.09
N VAL A 126 -0.63 -6.68 6.07
CA VAL A 126 -1.61 -7.76 5.89
C VAL A 126 -2.93 -7.22 5.34
N TRP A 127 -3.41 -6.08 5.85
CA TRP A 127 -4.61 -5.45 5.32
C TRP A 127 -4.47 -5.12 3.82
N TYR A 128 -3.34 -4.54 3.44
CA TYR A 128 -3.09 -4.15 2.05
C TYR A 128 -2.86 -5.36 1.14
N ASP A 129 -2.15 -6.38 1.62
CA ASP A 129 -1.96 -7.65 0.92
C ASP A 129 -3.29 -8.39 0.69
N ASN A 130 -4.19 -8.40 1.68
CA ASN A 130 -5.54 -8.94 1.52
C ASN A 130 -6.36 -8.18 0.47
N ALA A 131 -6.11 -6.88 0.28
CA ALA A 131 -6.73 -6.11 -0.78
C ALA A 131 -6.14 -6.46 -2.16
N MET A 132 -4.81 -6.48 -2.28
CA MET A 132 -4.11 -6.82 -3.52
C MET A 132 -4.46 -8.23 -4.02
N ARG A 133 -4.59 -9.22 -3.13
CA ARG A 133 -5.00 -10.59 -3.49
C ARG A 133 -6.40 -10.70 -4.12
N GLN A 134 -7.24 -9.67 -3.99
CA GLN A 134 -8.57 -9.65 -4.61
C GLN A 134 -8.55 -9.15 -6.05
N ASP A 135 -7.42 -8.58 -6.49
CA ASP A 135 -7.25 -7.97 -7.80
C ASP A 135 -6.26 -8.81 -8.62
N ASP A 136 -6.78 -9.63 -9.55
CA ASP A 136 -6.02 -10.60 -10.34
C ASP A 136 -4.90 -10.00 -11.19
N TYR A 137 -5.02 -8.72 -11.55
CA TYR A 137 -4.02 -7.97 -12.28
C TYR A 137 -2.87 -7.45 -11.39
N VAL A 138 -2.92 -7.60 -10.07
CA VAL A 138 -1.84 -7.21 -9.16
C VAL A 138 -0.93 -8.41 -8.90
N ILE A 139 0.32 -8.32 -9.36
CA ILE A 139 1.26 -9.44 -9.28
C ILE A 139 2.12 -9.43 -8.00
N GLY A 140 2.10 -8.34 -7.24
CA GLY A 140 2.77 -8.24 -5.96
C GLY A 140 3.24 -6.82 -5.63
N GLY A 141 4.02 -6.70 -4.55
CA GLY A 141 4.55 -5.42 -4.11
C GLY A 141 5.82 -5.53 -3.27
N THR A 142 6.55 -4.43 -3.21
CA THR A 142 7.82 -4.29 -2.48
C THR A 142 7.67 -3.28 -1.35
N ILE A 143 7.95 -3.72 -0.11
CA ILE A 143 7.83 -2.87 1.08
C ILE A 143 9.02 -1.93 1.18
N TYR A 144 8.76 -0.63 1.35
CA TYR A 144 9.79 0.36 1.64
C TYR A 144 9.98 0.49 3.17
N ALA A 145 11.15 0.19 3.76
CA ALA A 145 12.39 -0.23 3.11
C ALA A 145 13.18 -1.26 3.93
N LEU A 146 14.05 -2.01 3.24
CA LEU A 146 15.08 -2.85 3.86
C LEU A 146 16.43 -2.15 3.73
N ALA A 147 17.14 -1.96 4.84
CA ALA A 147 18.46 -1.29 4.88
C ALA A 147 18.44 0.12 4.24
N PRO A 148 17.61 1.04 4.77
CA PRO A 148 17.49 2.39 4.25
C PRO A 148 18.78 3.21 4.37
N THR A 149 18.90 4.23 3.53
CA THR A 149 19.99 5.21 3.58
C THR A 149 19.77 6.25 4.68
N ALA A 150 20.80 7.07 4.92
CA ALA A 150 20.75 8.11 5.94
C ALA A 150 19.52 9.02 5.77
N GLY A 151 18.75 9.22 6.84
CA GLY A 151 17.51 9.99 6.85
C GLY A 151 16.23 9.21 6.53
N TRP A 152 16.32 7.88 6.33
CA TRP A 152 15.20 6.98 6.07
C TRP A 152 15.14 5.79 7.05
N GLU A 153 15.85 5.88 8.18
CA GLU A 153 16.04 4.79 9.14
C GLU A 153 14.74 4.30 9.76
N SER A 154 13.77 5.19 10.00
CA SER A 154 12.47 4.83 10.59
C SER A 154 11.57 4.00 9.66
N TYR A 155 11.97 3.81 8.39
CA TYR A 155 11.27 2.94 7.44
C TYR A 155 11.82 1.50 7.45
N ASP A 156 12.93 1.24 8.15
CA ASP A 156 13.64 -0.04 8.08
C ASP A 156 12.76 -1.20 8.60
N ILE A 157 12.60 -2.23 7.78
CA ILE A 157 11.84 -3.45 8.13
C ILE A 157 12.71 -4.55 8.75
N ARG A 158 14.02 -4.32 8.93
CA ARG A 158 14.92 -5.29 9.58
C ARG A 158 14.51 -5.59 11.03
N GLY A 159 15.17 -6.59 11.60
CA GLY A 159 14.99 -6.98 13.00
C GLY A 159 13.65 -7.66 13.23
N ALA A 160 12.93 -7.22 14.27
CA ALA A 160 11.68 -7.84 14.69
C ALA A 160 10.59 -7.82 13.61
N CYS A 161 10.50 -6.73 12.84
CA CYS A 161 9.52 -6.60 11.76
C CYS A 161 9.72 -7.69 10.69
N ALA A 162 10.96 -7.90 10.24
CA ALA A 162 11.30 -8.95 9.29
C ALA A 162 10.91 -10.34 9.79
N GLY A 163 11.08 -10.65 11.08
CA GLY A 163 10.70 -11.94 11.65
C GLY A 163 9.18 -12.19 11.59
N VAL A 164 8.37 -11.20 11.94
CA VAL A 164 6.90 -11.31 11.87
C VAL A 164 6.43 -11.41 10.43
N LEU A 165 7.01 -10.59 9.54
CA LEU A 165 6.70 -10.62 8.12
C LEU A 165 7.06 -11.97 7.50
N GLN A 166 8.23 -12.52 7.82
CA GLN A 166 8.64 -13.85 7.37
C GLN A 166 7.65 -14.94 7.84
N GLN A 167 7.20 -14.87 9.10
CA GLN A 167 6.19 -15.80 9.61
C GLN A 167 4.89 -15.67 8.81
N TYR A 168 4.40 -14.46 8.58
CA TYR A 168 3.19 -14.21 7.78
C TYR A 168 3.31 -14.79 6.37
N LEU A 169 4.42 -14.53 5.68
CA LEU A 169 4.68 -15.03 4.33
C LEU A 169 4.82 -16.56 4.27
N SER A 170 5.31 -17.20 5.34
CA SER A 170 5.47 -18.66 5.39
C SER A 170 4.14 -19.42 5.42
N VAL A 171 3.05 -18.77 5.86
CA VAL A 171 1.72 -19.36 5.96
C VAL A 171 0.74 -18.86 4.89
N HIS A 172 1.02 -17.72 4.26
CA HIS A 172 0.18 -17.11 3.20
C HIS A 172 0.95 -16.92 1.89
N ALA A 173 1.87 -17.85 1.57
CA ALA A 173 2.61 -17.84 0.31
C ALA A 173 1.64 -17.78 -0.88
N ALA A 174 2.08 -17.13 -1.97
CA ALA A 174 1.33 -17.11 -3.22
C ALA A 174 1.06 -18.56 -3.68
N ALA A 175 -0.19 -18.83 -4.06
CA ALA A 175 -0.60 -20.13 -4.62
C ALA A 175 0.06 -20.39 -5.97
#